data_AF-A0A9C9TRB8-F1
#
_entry.id   AF-A0A9C9TRB8-F1
#
_cell.length_a   1.000
_cell.length_b   1.000
_cell.length_c   1.000
_cell.angle_alpha   90.00
_cell.angle_beta   90.00
_cell.angle_gamma   90.00
#
_symmetry.space_group_name_H-M   'P 1'
#
loop_
_entity.id
_entity.type
_entity.pdbx_description
1 polymer ?
#
loop_
_entity_poly.entity_id
_entity_poly.type
_entity_poly.pdbx_seq_one_letter_code
_entity_poly.pdbx_strand_id
1 'polypeptide(L)'
;MAMRLMPTRGGFLRPFGCGWFIREYLLGNGPEGSTNINPDRGAAQADINFEYKEALARATARERAERIISNMVVKGADVTEEEAEKIYQRELKRVSRKFTHMRYHSFLMYFGVLKRLGWVEVTQKTEPSSIQDNYPSAPERTYYRLTQTGIDAGDDLWSNPLFTLYPEIGPSHMKKGS
;
A
#
# COMPACT_ATOMS: atom_id res chain seq x y z
N MET A 1 -9.82 -21.54 18.49
CA MET A 1 -8.65 -20.86 19.08
C MET A 1 -8.21 -19.75 18.13
N ALA A 2 -8.52 -18.49 18.42
CA ALA A 2 -8.10 -17.36 17.61
C ALA A 2 -6.73 -16.86 18.12
N MET A 3 -5.69 -16.95 17.30
CA MET A 3 -4.38 -16.39 17.62
C MET A 3 -4.48 -14.86 17.66
N ARG A 4 -4.25 -14.28 18.83
CA ARG A 4 -4.10 -12.83 19.02
C ARG A 4 -2.73 -12.42 18.52
N LEU A 5 -2.65 -11.95 17.28
CA LEU A 5 -1.45 -11.28 16.74
C LEU A 5 -1.35 -9.89 17.37
N MET A 6 -0.66 -9.76 18.50
CA MET A 6 -0.27 -8.44 19.03
C MET A 6 1.19 -8.14 18.69
N PRO A 7 1.51 -6.94 18.18
CA PRO A 7 2.90 -6.56 17.92
C PRO A 7 3.72 -6.39 19.20
N THR A 8 4.99 -6.79 19.14
CA THR A 8 6.04 -6.29 20.04
C THR A 8 6.11 -4.76 19.97
N ARG A 9 6.14 -4.11 21.15
CA ARG A 9 6.11 -2.65 21.34
C ARG A 9 6.92 -1.87 20.29
N GLY A 10 6.28 -0.91 19.61
CA GLY A 10 6.95 0.18 18.88
C GLY A 10 6.68 0.28 17.38
N GLY A 11 6.08 -0.74 16.73
CA GLY A 11 5.68 -0.67 15.32
C GLY A 11 4.16 -0.74 15.16
N PHE A 12 3.55 0.21 14.47
CA PHE A 12 2.20 -0.01 13.93
C PHE A 12 2.29 -1.15 12.90
N LEU A 13 1.53 -2.23 13.10
CA LEU A 13 1.38 -3.27 12.08
C LEU A 13 0.83 -2.58 10.82
N ARG A 14 1.48 -2.78 9.67
CA ARG A 14 0.89 -2.31 8.42
C ARG A 14 -0.31 -3.21 8.12
N PRO A 15 -1.50 -2.66 7.84
CA PRO A 15 -2.69 -3.47 7.60
C PRO A 15 -2.54 -4.38 6.37
N PHE A 16 -1.65 -4.03 5.43
CA PHE A 16 -1.32 -4.83 4.26
C PHE A 16 0.08 -4.46 3.69
N GLY A 17 0.59 -5.30 2.80
CA GLY A 17 1.91 -5.15 2.17
C GLY A 17 1.93 -4.20 0.98
N CYS A 18 3.07 -3.54 0.74
CA CYS A 18 3.26 -2.63 -0.40
C CYS A 18 3.21 -3.35 -1.75
N GLY A 19 3.82 -4.54 -1.85
CA GLY A 19 3.82 -5.34 -3.08
C GLY A 19 2.42 -5.76 -3.49
N TRP A 20 1.69 -6.38 -2.55
CA TRP A 20 0.28 -6.72 -2.72
C TRP A 20 -0.54 -5.52 -3.20
N PHE A 21 -0.44 -4.37 -2.51
CA PHE A 21 -1.21 -3.19 -2.89
C PHE A 21 -0.89 -2.73 -4.32
N ILE A 22 0.38 -2.65 -4.71
CA ILE A 22 0.78 -2.23 -6.06
C ILE A 22 0.22 -3.18 -7.11
N ARG A 23 0.30 -4.49 -6.88
CA ARG A 23 -0.23 -5.51 -7.80
C ARG A 23 -1.74 -5.34 -7.98
N GLU A 24 -2.50 -5.36 -6.88
CA GLU A 24 -3.96 -5.23 -6.92
C GLU A 24 -4.42 -3.90 -7.54
N TYR A 25 -3.72 -2.81 -7.22
CA TYR A 25 -4.01 -1.50 -7.78
C TYR A 25 -3.78 -1.48 -9.30
N LEU A 26 -2.66 -2.03 -9.77
CA LEU A 26 -2.34 -2.09 -11.20
C LEU A 26 -3.18 -3.11 -11.98
N LEU A 27 -3.75 -4.12 -11.30
CA LEU A 27 -4.80 -4.99 -11.85
C LEU A 27 -6.17 -4.30 -11.95
N GLY A 28 -6.30 -3.08 -11.40
CA GLY A 28 -7.55 -2.32 -11.43
C GLY A 28 -8.57 -2.70 -10.36
N ASN A 29 -8.17 -3.50 -9.36
CA ASN A 29 -9.07 -4.06 -8.35
C ASN A 29 -9.47 -3.06 -7.23
N GLY A 30 -8.83 -1.90 -7.17
CA GLY A 30 -9.15 -0.86 -6.17
C GLY A 30 -8.92 -1.28 -4.71
N PRO A 31 -7.73 -1.83 -4.36
CA PRO A 31 -7.47 -2.33 -3.01
C PRO A 31 -7.74 -1.26 -1.94
N GLU A 32 -8.42 -1.65 -0.87
CA GLU A 32 -8.69 -0.79 0.29
C GLU A 32 -9.44 0.49 -0.07
N GLY A 33 -10.26 0.41 -1.12
CA GLY A 33 -11.09 1.48 -1.65
C GLY A 33 -10.32 2.52 -2.46
N SER A 34 -9.09 2.22 -2.91
CA SER A 34 -8.36 3.10 -3.83
C SER A 34 -9.11 3.24 -5.15
N THR A 35 -8.82 4.29 -5.92
CA THR A 35 -9.45 4.49 -7.23
C THR A 35 -9.18 3.31 -8.18
N ASN A 36 -10.21 2.79 -8.84
CA ASN A 36 -10.03 1.79 -9.90
C ASN A 36 -9.39 2.45 -11.13
N ILE A 37 -8.43 1.76 -11.74
CA ILE A 37 -7.77 2.22 -12.96
C ILE A 37 -7.95 1.20 -14.08
N ASN A 38 -7.78 1.65 -15.32
CA ASN A 38 -7.65 0.73 -16.46
C ASN A 38 -6.25 0.07 -16.41
N PRO A 39 -6.15 -1.27 -16.28
CA PRO A 39 -4.87 -1.98 -16.19
C PRO A 39 -3.96 -1.76 -17.41
N ASP A 40 -4.53 -1.63 -18.61
CA ASP A 40 -3.76 -1.43 -19.85
C ASP A 40 -3.09 -0.07 -19.90
N ARG A 41 -3.74 0.96 -19.30
CA ARG A 41 -3.16 2.30 -19.14
C ARG A 41 -2.12 2.30 -18.02
N GLY A 42 -2.40 1.60 -16.93
CA GLY A 42 -1.61 1.64 -15.71
C GLY A 42 -1.72 2.99 -14.98
N ALA A 43 -0.72 3.29 -14.16
CA ALA A 43 -0.67 4.53 -13.38
C ALA A 43 0.76 5.06 -13.22
N ALA A 44 0.90 6.36 -12.96
CA ALA A 44 2.19 6.94 -12.63
C ALA A 44 2.62 6.58 -11.19
N GLN A 45 3.92 6.47 -10.95
CA GLN A 45 4.47 6.09 -9.64
C GLN A 45 3.99 7.00 -8.49
N ALA A 46 3.79 8.30 -8.76
CA ALA A 46 3.29 9.26 -7.79
C ALA A 46 1.83 8.98 -7.38
N ASP A 47 0.97 8.60 -8.33
CA ASP A 47 -0.43 8.26 -8.05
C ASP A 47 -0.53 6.95 -7.26
N ILE A 48 0.25 5.93 -7.65
CA ILE A 48 0.31 4.66 -6.92
C ILE A 48 0.77 4.91 -5.47
N ASN A 49 1.79 5.76 -5.27
CA ASN A 49 2.25 6.11 -3.92
C ASN A 49 1.20 6.87 -3.10
N PHE A 50 0.47 7.79 -3.74
CA PHE A 50 -0.60 8.55 -3.12
C PHE A 50 -1.73 7.61 -2.66
N GLU A 51 -2.23 6.78 -3.56
CA GLU A 51 -3.30 5.81 -3.28
C GLU A 51 -2.90 4.81 -2.20
N TYR A 52 -1.66 4.32 -2.24
CA TYR A 52 -1.13 3.45 -1.19
C TYR A 52 -1.14 4.11 0.19
N LYS A 53 -0.79 5.40 0.27
CA LYS A 53 -0.81 6.14 1.55
C LYS A 53 -2.22 6.37 2.06
N GLU A 54 -3.16 6.75 1.20
CA GLU A 54 -4.55 6.97 1.59
C GLU A 54 -5.22 5.64 1.98
N ALA A 55 -4.92 4.55 1.29
CA ALA A 55 -5.35 3.20 1.65
C ALA A 55 -4.82 2.77 3.03
N LEU A 56 -3.52 2.97 3.30
CA LEU A 56 -2.95 2.70 4.63
C LEU A 56 -3.62 3.53 5.71
N ALA A 57 -3.94 4.80 5.42
CA ALA A 57 -4.61 5.67 6.38
C ALA A 57 -6.03 5.19 6.71
N ARG A 58 -6.82 4.83 5.69
CA ARG A 58 -8.17 4.29 5.84
C ARG A 58 -8.18 2.97 6.59
N ALA A 59 -7.33 2.02 6.22
CA ALA A 59 -7.26 0.72 6.90
C ALA A 59 -6.82 0.88 8.37
N THR A 60 -5.85 1.75 8.65
CA THR A 60 -5.44 2.07 10.04
C THR A 60 -6.58 2.68 10.84
N ALA A 61 -7.33 3.61 10.24
CA ALA A 61 -8.48 4.24 10.88
C ALA A 61 -9.60 3.23 11.16
N ARG A 62 -9.87 2.35 10.20
CA ARG A 62 -10.86 1.27 10.30
C ARG A 62 -10.53 0.33 11.45
N GLU A 63 -9.30 -0.20 11.52
CA GLU A 63 -8.86 -1.09 12.60
C GLU A 63 -8.99 -0.43 13.98
N ARG A 64 -8.62 0.86 14.09
CA ARG A 64 -8.76 1.62 15.34
C ARG A 64 -10.22 1.80 15.73
N ALA A 65 -11.09 2.11 14.76
CA ALA A 65 -12.51 2.30 14.98
C ALA A 65 -13.19 0.99 15.41
N GLU A 66 -12.91 -0.11 14.71
CA GLU A 66 -13.39 -1.45 15.05
C GLU A 66 -13.02 -1.84 16.47
N ARG A 67 -11.78 -1.56 16.90
CA ARG A 67 -11.35 -1.81 18.28
C ARG A 67 -12.13 -0.98 19.30
N ILE A 68 -12.48 0.27 18.98
CA ILE A 68 -13.28 1.13 19.86
C ILE A 68 -14.72 0.60 19.93
N ILE A 69 -15.34 0.33 18.79
CA ILE A 69 -16.71 -0.18 18.67
C ILE A 69 -16.84 -1.53 19.40
N SER A 70 -15.92 -2.45 19.16
CA SER A 70 -15.90 -3.76 19.84
C SER A 70 -15.87 -3.60 21.36
N ASN A 71 -15.05 -2.68 21.89
CA ASN A 71 -15.00 -2.40 23.33
C ASN A 71 -16.30 -1.77 23.86
N MET A 72 -17.03 -0.99 23.06
CA MET A 72 -18.33 -0.41 23.43
C MET A 72 -19.41 -1.50 23.49
N VAL A 73 -19.47 -2.35 22.46
CA VAL A 73 -20.42 -3.47 22.39
C VAL A 73 -20.20 -4.46 23.54
N VAL A 74 -18.95 -4.81 23.85
CA VAL A 74 -18.61 -5.68 24.99
C VAL A 74 -19.06 -5.07 26.34
N LYS A 75 -19.13 -3.74 26.43
CA LYS A 75 -19.65 -3.02 27.62
C LYS A 75 -21.17 -2.83 27.60
N GLY A 76 -21.87 -3.39 26.62
CA GLY A 76 -23.32 -3.36 26.50
C GLY A 76 -23.90 -2.13 25.79
N ALA A 77 -23.07 -1.33 25.10
CA ALA A 77 -23.58 -0.26 24.26
C ALA A 77 -24.12 -0.82 22.94
N ASP A 78 -25.29 -0.35 22.52
CA ASP A 78 -25.78 -0.55 21.15
C ASP A 78 -25.20 0.56 20.27
N VAL A 79 -24.38 0.18 19.28
CA VAL A 79 -23.66 1.14 18.43
C VAL A 79 -24.33 1.18 17.08
N THR A 80 -24.96 2.32 16.77
CA THR A 80 -25.61 2.54 15.47
C THR A 80 -24.58 2.71 14.36
N GLU A 81 -25.02 2.53 13.11
CA GLU A 81 -24.17 2.74 11.93
C GLU A 81 -23.64 4.18 11.84
N GLU A 82 -24.47 5.16 12.19
CA GLU A 82 -24.08 6.58 12.19
C GLU A 82 -23.01 6.88 13.26
N GLU A 83 -23.09 6.24 14.42
CA GLU A 83 -22.07 6.35 15.47
C GLU A 83 -20.77 5.65 15.07
N ALA A 84 -20.86 4.47 14.44
CA ALA A 84 -19.71 3.75 13.91
C ALA A 84 -18.96 4.60 12.87
N GLU A 85 -19.69 5.26 11.96
CA GLU A 85 -19.10 6.16 10.97
C GLU A 85 -18.46 7.39 11.61
N LYS A 86 -19.10 8.00 12.63
CA LYS A 86 -18.50 9.11 13.39
C LYS A 86 -17.20 8.70 14.07
N ILE A 87 -17.13 7.50 14.64
CA ILE A 87 -15.92 6.96 15.26
C ILE A 87 -14.84 6.77 14.19
N TYR A 88 -15.18 6.15 13.06
CA TYR A 88 -14.25 5.96 11.94
C TYR A 88 -13.68 7.28 11.43
N GLN A 89 -14.53 8.26 11.12
CA GLN A 89 -14.10 9.59 10.65
C GLN A 89 -13.22 10.31 11.68
N ARG A 90 -13.50 10.16 12.97
CA ARG A 90 -12.66 10.70 14.04
C ARG A 90 -11.28 10.07 14.05
N GLU A 91 -11.20 8.75 13.92
CA GLU A 91 -9.92 8.05 13.89
C GLU A 91 -9.15 8.33 12.59
N LEU A 92 -9.82 8.47 11.45
CA LEU A 92 -9.20 8.85 10.17
C LEU A 92 -8.52 10.22 10.25
N LYS A 93 -9.19 11.23 10.83
CA LYS A 93 -8.61 12.57 11.08
C LYS A 93 -7.36 12.54 11.98
N ARG A 94 -7.23 11.51 12.83
CA ARG A 94 -6.07 11.31 13.72
C ARG A 94 -4.93 10.56 13.04
N VAL A 95 -5.18 9.88 11.92
CA VAL A 95 -4.11 9.24 11.16
C VAL A 95 -3.30 10.32 10.46
N SER A 96 -2.11 10.59 10.99
CA SER A 96 -1.21 11.54 10.36
C SER A 96 -0.64 10.95 9.07
N ARG A 97 -0.84 11.68 7.96
CA ARG A 97 -0.23 11.37 6.65
C ARG A 97 1.30 11.35 6.67
N LYS A 98 1.93 11.96 7.69
CA LYS A 98 3.40 11.92 7.88
C LYS A 98 3.89 10.60 8.46
N PHE A 99 3.01 9.82 9.09
CA PHE A 99 3.33 8.56 9.78
C PHE A 99 2.92 7.30 8.99
N THR A 100 2.30 7.43 7.81
CA THR A 100 2.25 6.32 6.86
C THR A 100 3.67 6.17 6.28
N HIS A 101 4.46 5.30 6.91
CA HIS A 101 5.93 5.15 6.82
C HIS A 101 6.58 4.99 5.42
N MET A 102 5.86 5.21 4.32
CA MET A 102 6.37 5.11 2.95
C MET A 102 6.71 6.48 2.37
N ARG A 103 7.91 6.98 2.67
CA ARG A 103 8.46 8.16 1.98
C ARG A 103 8.55 7.89 0.48
N TYR A 104 8.36 8.92 -0.35
CA TYR A 104 8.37 8.75 -1.80
C TYR A 104 9.69 8.15 -2.31
N HIS A 105 10.83 8.56 -1.76
CA HIS A 105 12.12 7.96 -2.09
C HIS A 105 12.16 6.44 -1.81
N SER A 106 11.66 5.99 -0.66
CA SER A 106 11.58 4.56 -0.32
C SER A 106 10.66 3.80 -1.29
N PHE A 107 9.55 4.42 -1.70
CA PHE A 107 8.66 3.86 -2.71
C PHE A 107 9.35 3.73 -4.07
N LEU A 108 10.11 4.74 -4.51
CA LEU A 108 10.86 4.68 -5.77
C LEU A 108 11.89 3.56 -5.77
N MET A 109 12.62 3.38 -4.67
CA MET A 109 13.59 2.28 -4.53
C MET A 109 12.89 0.92 -4.60
N TYR A 110 11.76 0.76 -3.90
CA TYR A 110 10.94 -0.45 -3.96
C TYR A 110 10.42 -0.71 -5.38
N PHE A 111 9.87 0.30 -6.04
CA PHE A 111 9.36 0.18 -7.40
C PHE A 111 10.47 -0.11 -8.41
N GLY A 112 11.69 0.37 -8.16
CA GLY A 112 12.89 0.00 -8.92
C GLY A 112 13.21 -1.50 -8.87
N VAL A 113 12.89 -2.17 -7.77
CA VAL A 113 12.99 -3.65 -7.67
C VAL A 113 11.96 -4.29 -8.61
N LEU A 114 10.71 -3.83 -8.61
CA LEU A 114 9.65 -4.36 -9.48
C LEU A 114 10.03 -4.22 -10.98
N LYS A 115 10.63 -3.09 -11.35
CA LYS A 115 11.14 -2.86 -12.71
C LYS A 115 12.24 -3.86 -13.08
N ARG A 116 13.19 -4.11 -12.17
CA ARG A 116 14.30 -5.05 -12.41
C ARG A 116 13.85 -6.52 -12.46
N LEU A 117 12.78 -6.86 -11.74
CA LEU A 117 12.12 -8.15 -11.86
C LEU A 117 11.32 -8.32 -13.16
N GLY A 118 11.15 -7.24 -13.94
CA GLY A 118 10.32 -7.25 -15.13
C GLY A 118 8.83 -7.42 -14.84
N TRP A 119 8.38 -7.15 -13.61
CA TRP A 119 6.97 -7.27 -13.21
C TRP A 119 6.12 -6.08 -13.63
N VAL A 120 6.76 -4.94 -13.86
CA VAL A 120 6.12 -3.73 -14.36
C VAL A 120 6.90 -3.19 -15.55
N GLU A 121 6.18 -2.63 -16.50
CA GLU A 121 6.73 -1.99 -17.69
C GLU A 121 6.19 -0.58 -17.86
N VAL A 122 6.95 0.25 -18.57
CA VAL A 122 6.53 1.59 -18.97
C VAL A 122 5.47 1.46 -20.06
N THR A 123 4.40 2.26 -19.97
CA THR A 123 3.45 2.42 -21.07
C THR A 123 3.85 3.59 -21.96
N GLN A 124 3.23 3.71 -23.14
CA GLN A 124 3.46 4.86 -24.03
C GLN A 124 2.83 6.17 -23.54
N LYS A 125 2.23 6.17 -22.33
CA LYS A 125 1.56 7.34 -21.76
C LYS A 125 2.48 8.11 -20.82
N THR A 126 2.54 9.41 -21.04
CA THR A 126 3.16 10.39 -20.14
C THR A 126 2.21 11.55 -19.89
N GLU A 127 2.37 12.22 -18.76
CA GLU A 127 1.64 13.43 -18.41
C GLU A 127 2.58 14.46 -17.78
N PRO A 128 2.34 15.77 -17.94
CA PRO A 128 3.15 16.80 -17.30
C PRO A 128 3.24 16.58 -15.79
N SER A 129 4.43 16.72 -15.23
CA SER A 129 4.63 16.73 -13.79
C SER A 129 4.38 18.12 -13.23
N SER A 130 3.84 18.23 -12.01
CA SER A 130 3.64 19.53 -11.35
C SER A 130 4.95 20.29 -11.09
N ILE A 131 6.10 19.62 -11.19
CA ILE A 131 7.42 20.27 -11.10
C ILE A 131 7.68 21.08 -12.39
N GLN A 132 7.14 20.65 -13.53
CA GLN A 132 7.32 21.35 -14.81
C GLN A 132 6.72 22.75 -14.82
N ASP A 133 5.72 23.03 -13.96
CA ASP A 133 5.17 24.38 -13.78
C ASP A 133 6.25 25.40 -13.36
N ASN A 134 7.26 24.96 -12.62
CA ASN A 134 8.38 25.80 -12.15
C ASN A 134 9.71 25.47 -12.83
N TYR A 135 9.84 24.28 -13.43
CA TYR A 135 11.05 23.80 -14.09
C TYR A 135 10.70 22.97 -15.33
N PRO A 136 10.45 23.59 -16.50
CA PRO A 136 9.90 22.92 -17.67
C PRO A 136 10.70 21.72 -18.19
N SER A 137 12.02 21.70 -17.97
CA SER A 137 12.90 20.58 -18.33
C SER A 137 12.86 19.41 -17.34
N ALA A 138 12.05 19.48 -16.28
CA ALA A 138 11.80 18.34 -15.40
C ALA A 138 11.18 17.17 -16.20
N PRO A 139 11.42 15.92 -15.78
CA PRO A 139 10.81 14.77 -16.44
C PRO A 139 9.29 14.78 -16.28
N GLU A 140 8.62 14.27 -17.31
CA GLU A 140 7.19 13.97 -17.28
C GLU A 140 6.90 12.77 -16.35
N ARG A 141 5.63 12.61 -16.01
CA ARG A 141 5.11 11.48 -15.25
C ARG A 141 4.86 10.31 -16.18
N THR A 142 5.70 9.29 -16.10
CA THR A 142 5.54 8.06 -16.87
C THR A 142 4.57 7.09 -16.21
N TYR A 143 3.70 6.50 -17.01
CA TYR A 143 2.75 5.48 -16.58
C TYR A 143 3.37 4.08 -16.62
N TYR A 144 2.99 3.25 -15.66
CA TYR A 144 3.45 1.87 -15.54
C TYR A 144 2.26 0.92 -15.39
N ARG A 145 2.36 -0.24 -16.01
CA ARG A 145 1.40 -1.36 -15.86
C ARG A 145 2.13 -2.65 -15.51
N LEU A 146 1.38 -3.66 -15.09
CA LEU A 146 1.93 -5.00 -14.89
C LEU A 146 2.25 -5.64 -16.24
N THR A 147 3.34 -6.39 -16.28
CA THR A 147 3.63 -7.35 -17.37
C THR A 147 2.92 -8.67 -17.07
N GLN A 148 2.86 -9.57 -18.06
CA GLN A 148 2.39 -10.93 -17.85
C GLN A 148 3.18 -11.63 -16.73
N THR A 149 4.51 -11.46 -16.70
CA THR A 149 5.37 -11.98 -15.62
C THR A 149 4.98 -11.45 -14.23
N GLY A 150 4.62 -10.17 -14.13
CA GLY A 150 4.18 -9.58 -12.86
C GLY A 150 2.78 -10.06 -12.42
N ILE A 151 1.89 -10.31 -13.37
CA ILE A 151 0.55 -10.86 -13.12
C ILE A 151 0.65 -12.29 -12.59
N ASP A 152 1.45 -13.12 -13.27
CA ASP A 152 1.60 -14.56 -12.99
C ASP A 152 2.49 -14.85 -11.77
N ALA A 153 3.28 -13.86 -11.31
CA ALA A 153 4.10 -14.01 -10.11
C ALA A 153 3.24 -14.31 -8.87
N GLY A 154 3.67 -15.30 -8.10
CA GLY A 154 2.98 -15.76 -6.89
C GLY A 154 2.95 -14.72 -5.76
N ASP A 155 1.98 -14.87 -4.86
CA ASP A 155 1.78 -13.97 -3.72
C ASP A 155 2.99 -13.96 -2.76
N ASP A 156 3.68 -15.10 -2.63
CA ASP A 156 4.90 -15.26 -1.86
C ASP A 156 6.04 -14.38 -2.41
N LEU A 157 6.19 -14.33 -3.74
CA LEU A 157 7.18 -13.47 -4.39
C LEU A 157 6.81 -11.98 -4.21
N TRP A 158 5.54 -11.62 -4.41
CA TRP A 158 5.05 -10.26 -4.22
C TRP A 158 5.14 -9.78 -2.77
N SER A 159 5.13 -10.70 -1.80
CA SER A 159 5.32 -10.37 -0.38
C SER A 159 6.71 -9.81 -0.09
N ASN A 160 7.72 -10.22 -0.85
CA ASN A 160 9.10 -9.75 -0.72
C ASN A 160 9.86 -9.69 -2.06
N PRO A 161 9.61 -8.66 -2.88
CA PRO A 161 10.25 -8.54 -4.19
C PRO A 161 11.77 -8.36 -4.10
N LEU A 162 12.29 -7.79 -3.01
CA LEU A 162 13.73 -7.63 -2.85
C LEU A 162 14.43 -9.00 -2.72
N PHE A 163 13.86 -9.92 -1.95
CA PHE A 163 14.40 -11.28 -1.84
C PHE A 163 14.13 -12.11 -3.09
N THR A 164 13.07 -11.79 -3.84
CA THR A 164 12.88 -12.39 -5.16
C THR A 164 13.98 -11.95 -6.14
N LEU A 165 14.39 -10.68 -6.10
CA LEU A 165 15.45 -10.15 -6.96
C LEU A 165 16.85 -10.59 -6.51
N TYR A 166 17.06 -10.76 -5.21
CA TYR A 166 18.33 -11.17 -4.59
C TYR A 166 18.13 -12.35 -3.63
N PRO A 167 17.91 -13.58 -4.13
CA PRO A 167 17.62 -14.75 -3.30
C PRO A 167 18.71 -15.07 -2.28
N GLU A 168 19.96 -14.74 -2.59
CA GLU A 168 21.14 -14.97 -1.74
C GLU A 168 21.13 -14.14 -0.43
N ILE A 169 20.39 -13.03 -0.40
CA ILE A 169 20.28 -12.14 0.77
C ILE A 169 19.13 -12.55 1.70
N GLY A 170 18.15 -13.29 1.17
CA GLY A 170 16.96 -13.72 1.91
C GLY A 170 17.24 -14.59 3.16
N PRO A 171 18.09 -15.64 3.06
CA PRO A 171 18.35 -16.57 4.16
C PRO A 171 18.92 -15.93 5.43
N SER A 172 19.72 -14.86 5.32
CA SER A 172 20.30 -14.14 6.47
C SER A 172 19.30 -13.27 7.23
N HIS A 173 18.12 -13.00 6.65
CA HIS A 173 17.09 -12.14 7.24
C HIS A 173 15.82 -12.89 7.63
N MET A 174 15.67 -14.15 7.21
CA MET A 174 14.66 -15.04 7.77
C MET A 174 15.02 -15.32 9.23
N LYS A 175 14.18 -14.87 10.17
CA LYS A 175 14.30 -15.31 11.57
C LYS A 175 14.32 -16.84 11.56
N LYS A 176 15.40 -17.44 12.06
CA LYS A 176 15.39 -18.86 12.43
C LYS A 176 14.23 -19.04 13.40
N GLY A 177 13.21 -19.78 12.98
CA GLY A 177 12.11 -20.14 13.86
C GLY A 177 12.66 -20.85 15.09
N SER A 178 12.40 -20.29 16.26
CA SER A 178 12.56 -20.91 17.58
C SER A 178 11.19 -20.99 18.21
#